data_AF-A0A849FTC8-F1
#
_entry.id   AF-A0A849FTC8-F1
#
_cell.length_a   1.000
_cell.length_b   1.000
_cell.length_c   1.000
_cell.angle_alpha   90.00
_cell.angle_beta   90.00
_cell.angle_gamma   90.00
#
_symmetry.space_group_name_H-M   'P 1'
#
loop_
_entity.id
_entity.type
_entity.pdbx_description
1 polymer ?
#
loop_
_entity_poly.entity_id
_entity_poly.type
_entity_poly.pdbx_seq_one_letter_code
_entity_poly.pdbx_strand_id
1 'polypeptide(L)' 'MSQDTAPNITAAQAYEDYLVSTLFGVWARKAVALANPRPGESVLDLACGTGIGARLAAPLVSPG' A
#
# COMPACT_ATOMS: atom_id res chain seq x y z
N MET A 1 17.25 34.98 -1.57
CA MET A 1 16.73 33.78 -2.26
C MET A 1 16.11 32.89 -1.20
N SER A 2 14.83 33.11 -0.88
CA SER A 2 14.13 32.26 0.09
C SER A 2 13.93 30.91 -0.59
N GLN A 3 14.56 29.86 -0.08
CA GLN A 3 14.20 28.51 -0.51
C GLN A 3 12.79 28.25 0.04
N ASP A 4 11.83 28.07 -0.87
CA ASP A 4 10.52 27.52 -0.50
C ASP A 4 10.76 26.22 0.27
N THR A 5 10.31 26.20 1.53
CA THR A 5 10.44 25.05 2.41
C THR A 5 9.50 23.95 1.95
N ALA A 6 9.91 23.18 0.94
CA ALA A 6 9.29 21.89 0.70
C ALA A 6 9.34 21.10 2.02
N PRO A 7 8.23 20.49 2.46
CA PRO A 7 8.18 19.78 3.72
C PRO A 7 9.27 18.69 3.73
N ASN A 8 10.02 18.59 4.82
CA ASN A 8 11.13 17.67 4.96
C ASN A 8 10.58 16.25 5.25
N ILE A 9 10.03 15.63 4.21
CA ILE A 9 9.44 14.29 4.24
C ILE A 9 10.39 13.29 3.60
N THR A 10 10.40 12.07 4.12
CA THR A 10 11.16 10.97 3.54
C THR A 10 10.58 10.58 2.18
N ALA A 11 11.40 9.96 1.32
CA ALA A 11 10.92 9.41 0.05
C ALA A 11 9.78 8.39 0.23
N ALA A 12 9.79 7.62 1.33
CA ALA A 12 8.72 6.66 1.64
C ALA A 12 7.40 7.38 1.99
N GLN A 13 7.46 8.46 2.78
CA GLN A 13 6.29 9.28 3.07
C GLN A 13 5.75 9.95 1.80
N ALA A 14 6.62 10.57 1.00
CA ALA A 14 6.24 11.15 -0.27
C ALA A 14 5.60 10.11 -1.23
N TYR A 15 6.14 8.88 -1.26
CA TYR A 15 5.57 7.78 -2.05
C TYR A 15 4.16 7.42 -1.59
N GLU A 16 3.92 7.26 -0.27
CA GLU A 16 2.59 6.97 0.26
C GLU A 16 1.62 8.14 -0.03
N ASP A 17 2.01 9.36 0.29
CA ASP A 17 1.15 10.55 0.23
C ASP A 17 0.76 10.92 -1.20
N TYR A 18 1.70 10.82 -2.15
CA TYR A 18 1.47 11.29 -3.52
C TYR A 18 1.15 10.16 -4.51
N LEU A 19 1.81 9.00 -4.39
CA LEU A 19 1.66 7.92 -5.38
C LEU A 19 0.67 6.84 -4.91
N VAL A 20 0.75 6.38 -3.66
CA VAL A 20 -0.17 5.35 -3.16
C VAL A 20 -1.58 5.90 -3.04
N SER A 21 -1.74 7.06 -2.39
CA SER A 21 -3.02 7.76 -2.27
C SER A 21 -3.74 7.94 -3.62
N THR A 22 -3.00 8.43 -4.63
CA THR A 22 -3.58 8.90 -5.90
C THR A 22 -3.69 7.82 -6.96
N LEU A 23 -2.68 6.94 -7.07
CA LEU A 23 -2.53 6.01 -8.20
C LEU A 23 -2.52 4.56 -7.73
N PHE A 24 -1.55 4.18 -6.91
CA PHE A 24 -1.28 2.76 -6.64
C PHE A 24 -2.29 2.11 -5.70
N GLY A 25 -2.95 2.87 -4.82
CA GLY A 25 -3.98 2.34 -3.93
C GLY A 25 -5.17 1.76 -4.69
N VAL A 26 -5.58 2.37 -5.81
CA VAL A 26 -6.66 1.83 -6.66
C VAL A 26 -6.25 0.49 -7.27
N TRP A 27 -5.02 0.40 -7.76
CA TRP A 27 -4.49 -0.83 -8.35
C TRP A 27 -4.28 -1.93 -7.32
N ALA A 28 -3.77 -1.59 -6.13
CA ALA A 28 -3.62 -2.52 -5.02
C ALA A 28 -4.96 -3.12 -4.59
N ARG A 29 -6.03 -2.31 -4.48
CA ARG A 29 -7.39 -2.83 -4.20
C ARG A 29 -7.88 -3.77 -5.29
N LYS A 30 -7.69 -3.42 -6.57
CA LYS A 30 -8.08 -4.29 -7.69
C LYS A 30 -7.30 -5.61 -7.70
N ALA A 31 -6.00 -5.55 -7.44
CA ALA A 31 -5.14 -6.73 -7.39
C ALA A 31 -5.53 -7.66 -6.24
N VAL A 32 -5.76 -7.14 -5.03
CA VAL A 32 -6.22 -7.93 -3.88
C VAL A 32 -7.61 -8.52 -4.16
N ALA A 33 -8.53 -7.75 -4.73
CA ALA A 33 -9.85 -8.26 -5.11
C ALA A 33 -9.77 -9.39 -6.15
N LEU A 34 -8.88 -9.28 -7.13
CA LEU A 34 -8.67 -10.31 -8.14
C LEU A 34 -8.02 -11.57 -7.55
N ALA A 35 -7.07 -11.41 -6.64
CA ALA A 35 -6.42 -12.53 -5.95
C ALA A 35 -7.40 -13.25 -5.00
N ASN A 36 -8.42 -12.55 -4.49
CA ASN A 36 -9.48 -13.07 -3.61
C ASN A 36 -8.95 -13.92 -2.42
N PRO A 37 -8.05 -13.37 -1.57
CA PRO A 37 -7.53 -14.11 -0.43
C PRO A 37 -8.64 -14.58 0.52
N ARG A 38 -8.46 -15.76 1.11
CA ARG A 38 -9.43 -16.42 1.98
C ARG A 38 -8.91 -16.54 3.42
N PRO A 39 -9.82 -16.59 4.41
CA PRO A 39 -9.44 -16.86 5.80
C PRO A 39 -8.60 -18.13 5.92
N GLY A 40 -7.49 -18.05 6.66
CA GLY A 40 -6.57 -19.16 6.87
C GLY A 40 -5.53 -19.36 5.76
N GLU A 41 -5.60 -18.62 4.65
CA GLU A 41 -4.53 -18.64 3.64
C GLU A 41 -3.29 -17.85 4.10
N SER A 42 -2.14 -18.20 3.53
CA SER A 42 -0.89 -17.44 3.69
C SER A 42 -0.60 -16.64 2.43
N VAL A 43 -0.36 -15.33 2.56
CA VAL A 43 -0.13 -14.41 1.45
C VAL A 43 1.25 -13.77 1.55
N LEU A 44 1.97 -13.72 0.42
CA LEU A 44 3.23 -12.99 0.27
C LEU A 44 3.01 -11.72 -0.56
N ASP A 45 3.28 -10.55 0.04
CA ASP A 45 3.29 -9.27 -0.67
C ASP A 45 4.71 -8.95 -1.16
N LEU A 46 4.99 -9.22 -2.44
CA LEU A 46 6.31 -9.01 -3.04
C LEU A 46 6.44 -7.59 -3.59
N ALA A 47 7.58 -6.94 -3.31
CA ALA A 47 7.79 -5.51 -3.59
C ALA A 47 6.76 -4.62 -2.88
N CYS A 48 6.49 -4.95 -1.62
CA CYS A 48 5.42 -4.37 -0.80
C CYS A 48 5.46 -2.84 -0.61
N GLY A 49 6.60 -2.20 -0.88
CA GLY A 49 6.76 -0.75 -0.77
C GLY A 49 6.40 -0.26 0.63
N THR A 50 5.53 0.75 0.71
CA THR A 50 4.99 1.25 1.98
C THR A 50 3.87 0.39 2.57
N GLY A 51 3.56 -0.77 1.97
CA GLY A 51 2.72 -1.82 2.55
C GLY A 51 1.24 -1.77 2.20
N ILE A 52 0.84 -1.06 1.14
CA ILE A 52 -0.59 -0.94 0.78
C ILE A 52 -1.24 -2.29 0.43
N GLY A 53 -0.53 -3.19 -0.25
CA GLY A 53 -1.02 -4.53 -0.60
C GLY A 53 -1.29 -5.37 0.64
N ALA A 54 -0.27 -5.51 1.50
CA ALA A 54 -0.36 -6.22 2.76
C ALA A 54 -1.48 -5.68 3.68
N ARG A 55 -1.63 -4.35 3.82
CA ARG A 55 -2.70 -3.74 4.63
C ARG A 55 -4.10 -4.12 4.13
N LEU A 56 -4.28 -4.24 2.82
CA LEU A 56 -5.56 -4.62 2.21
C LEU A 56 -5.83 -6.13 2.30
N ALA A 57 -4.79 -6.97 2.20
CA ALA A 57 -4.93 -8.42 2.22
C ALA A 57 -5.04 -9.00 3.65
N ALA A 58 -4.33 -8.43 4.64
CA ALA A 58 -4.30 -8.91 6.02
C ALA A 58 -5.68 -9.18 6.66
N PRO A 59 -6.69 -8.28 6.56
CA PRO A 59 -8.00 -8.56 7.16
C PRO A 59 -8.76 -9.70 6.48
N LEU A 60 -8.40 -10.10 5.26
CA LEU A 60 -9.09 -11.15 4.51
C LEU A 60 -8.59 -12.56 4.85
N VAL A 61 -7.35 -12.67 5.32
CA VAL A 61 -6.68 -13.94 5.60
C VAL A 61 -6.66 -14.33 7.08
N SER A 62 -7.13 -13.42 7.95
CA SER A 62 -7.23 -13.69 9.38
C SER A 62 -8.05 -14.97 9.63
N PRO A 63 -7.68 -15.83 10.60
CA PRO A 63 -8.48 -16.99 10.95
C PRO A 63 -9.92 -16.57 11.28
N GLY A 64 -10.89 -17.30 10.74
CA GLY A 64 -12.30 -17.16 11.11
C GLY A 64 -12.58 -17.61 12.53
#